data_AF-A0A314KVX4-F1
#
_entry.id   AF-A0A314KVX4-F1
#
_cell.length_a   1.000
_cell.length_b   1.000
_cell.length_c   1.000
_cell.angle_alpha   90.00
_cell.angle_beta   90.00
_cell.angle_gamma   90.00
#
_symmetry.space_group_name_H-M   'P 1'
#
loop_
_entity.id
_entity.type
_entity.pdbx_description
1 polymer ?
#
loop_
_entity_poly.entity_id
_entity_poly.type
_entity_poly.pdbx_seq_one_letter_code
_entity_poly.pdbx_strand_id
1 'polypeptide(L)'
;MAILFNFLKPLLLLLLTLSDLFASSLSLGIGINYGQIANNLPTPSRVSYLLRSINVTRVKLYDADPNVLSAFANTDVEFVIGLGNEYLQRMTDPQQAQAWIQSHVQPYHTQTKITCITVGNEILTGNDTQMMNNLLPAMQGVYRALVNLGLSNDIYVAHAHSAGILGNSFPPSSGSFRQDLAEYIHGILNFHAQTKSPFLINAYPFFAYKDSPDQVPLDYVLFRPNAGTIDPITNLKYDNMLYAQIDAVHSAVKAMGYSDIQVKVSETGWPSKGDPNEFGATPENAAQYNGNLFRRIQQNQGTPAKPSEPIDIYVFALFNENLKPGPASERNYGLYYPDGTPVYNIGLQGFLPRMDYSAAKKNALSISAFLLLILVFLIQD
;
A
#
# COMPACT_ATOMS: atom_id res chain seq x y z
N MET A 1 43.79 9.54 -36.31
CA MET A 1 43.06 8.60 -35.43
C MET A 1 43.10 8.97 -33.93
N ALA A 2 44.23 9.40 -33.36
CA ALA A 2 44.32 9.75 -31.93
C ALA A 2 43.39 10.90 -31.47
N ILE A 3 43.04 11.83 -32.36
CA ILE A 3 42.17 12.98 -32.04
C ILE A 3 40.70 12.54 -31.89
N LEU A 4 40.24 11.53 -32.64
CA LEU A 4 38.85 11.05 -32.57
C LEU A 4 38.59 10.32 -31.24
N PHE A 5 39.56 9.50 -30.78
CA PHE A 5 39.47 8.77 -29.51
C PHE A 5 39.42 9.67 -28.27
N ASN A 6 40.04 10.86 -28.32
CA ASN A 6 40.04 11.80 -27.20
C ASN A 6 38.71 12.56 -27.05
N PHE A 7 37.86 12.61 -28.09
CA PHE A 7 36.52 13.19 -28.02
C PHE A 7 35.43 12.19 -27.62
N LEU A 8 35.61 10.89 -27.93
CA LEU A 8 34.64 9.85 -27.59
C LEU A 8 34.60 9.48 -26.10
N LYS A 9 35.73 9.53 -25.39
CA LYS A 9 35.80 9.24 -23.94
C LYS A 9 34.98 10.22 -23.08
N PRO A 10 35.10 11.55 -23.20
CA PRO A 10 34.28 12.48 -22.42
C PRO A 10 32.81 12.43 -22.81
N LEU A 11 32.47 12.14 -24.08
CA LEU A 11 31.09 11.95 -24.53
C LEU A 11 30.46 10.69 -23.92
N LEU A 12 31.20 9.59 -23.82
CA LEU A 12 30.75 8.35 -23.18
C LEU A 12 30.58 8.52 -21.67
N LEU A 13 31.50 9.23 -20.99
CA LEU A 13 31.33 9.59 -19.59
C LEU A 13 30.13 10.52 -19.38
N LEU A 14 29.91 11.50 -20.26
CA LEU A 14 28.75 12.39 -20.19
C LEU A 14 27.44 11.62 -20.37
N LEU A 15 27.39 10.68 -21.33
CA LEU A 15 26.24 9.78 -21.53
C LEU A 15 25.99 8.84 -20.32
N LEU A 16 27.05 8.34 -19.68
CA LEU A 16 26.95 7.53 -18.45
C LEU A 16 26.47 8.36 -17.25
N THR A 17 26.92 9.61 -17.12
CA THR A 17 26.43 10.52 -16.07
C THR A 17 25.02 11.06 -16.34
N LEU A 18 24.63 11.16 -17.62
CA LEU A 18 23.26 11.53 -18.00
C LEU A 18 22.29 10.37 -17.77
N SER A 19 22.68 9.11 -17.95
CA SER A 19 21.82 7.98 -17.55
C SER A 19 21.50 7.96 -16.06
N ASP A 20 22.44 8.39 -15.20
CA ASP A 20 22.19 8.52 -13.77
C ASP A 20 21.33 9.74 -13.41
N LEU A 21 21.40 10.82 -14.20
CA LEU A 21 20.53 12.00 -14.05
C LEU A 21 19.08 11.79 -14.55
N PHE A 22 18.85 10.83 -15.44
CA PHE A 22 17.51 10.46 -15.93
C PHE A 22 16.88 9.28 -15.17
N ALA A 23 17.58 8.69 -14.19
CA ALA A 23 17.07 7.61 -13.35
C ALA A 23 16.53 8.08 -11.99
N SER A 24 16.39 9.39 -11.76
CA SER A 24 15.43 9.87 -10.76
C SER A 24 14.02 9.82 -11.36
N SER A 25 13.50 8.61 -11.62
CA SER A 25 12.05 8.47 -11.69
C SER A 25 11.53 8.98 -10.35
N LEU A 26 10.53 9.87 -10.37
CA LEU A 26 9.77 10.16 -9.16
C LEU A 26 9.22 8.81 -8.68
N SER A 27 9.91 8.18 -7.72
CA SER A 27 9.32 7.13 -6.91
C SER A 27 8.12 7.80 -6.27
N LEU A 28 6.94 7.34 -6.66
CA LEU A 28 5.71 7.97 -6.23
C LEU A 28 5.52 7.84 -4.71
N GLY A 29 6.32 7.01 -4.03
CA GLY A 29 6.09 6.65 -2.62
C GLY A 29 4.74 5.96 -2.41
N ILE A 30 4.01 5.62 -3.48
CA ILE A 30 2.65 5.09 -3.41
C ILE A 30 2.73 3.60 -3.08
N GLY A 31 2.05 3.22 -2.00
CA GLY A 31 1.63 1.84 -1.78
C GLY A 31 0.36 1.55 -2.57
N ILE A 32 0.24 0.34 -3.11
CA ILE A 32 -1.02 -0.15 -3.70
C ILE A 32 -1.41 -1.46 -3.06
N ASN A 33 -2.69 -1.61 -2.73
CA ASN A 33 -3.27 -2.89 -2.34
C ASN A 33 -3.45 -3.76 -3.60
N TYR A 34 -2.80 -4.91 -3.64
CA TYR A 34 -2.99 -5.89 -4.71
C TYR A 34 -3.94 -6.99 -4.20
N GLY A 35 -5.24 -6.70 -4.29
CA GLY A 35 -6.30 -7.66 -3.99
C GLY A 35 -6.43 -8.73 -5.08
N GLN A 36 -6.77 -9.96 -4.65
CA GLN A 36 -6.82 -11.15 -5.51
C GLN A 36 -8.18 -11.87 -5.46
N ILE A 37 -9.23 -11.24 -4.93
CA ILE A 37 -10.58 -11.83 -4.86
C ILE A 37 -11.29 -11.68 -6.22
N ALA A 38 -10.74 -12.33 -7.22
CA ALA A 38 -11.23 -12.33 -8.59
C ALA A 38 -10.76 -13.57 -9.37
N ASN A 39 -11.46 -13.90 -10.46
CA ASN A 39 -11.12 -15.06 -11.32
C ASN A 39 -10.61 -14.67 -12.71
N ASN A 40 -10.34 -13.39 -12.96
CA ASN A 40 -9.97 -12.85 -14.26
C ASN A 40 -8.72 -11.94 -14.24
N LEU A 41 -7.96 -11.94 -13.13
CA LEU A 41 -6.76 -11.10 -12.99
C LEU A 41 -5.61 -11.58 -13.89
N PRO A 42 -4.68 -10.69 -14.28
CA PRO A 42 -3.42 -11.08 -14.91
C PRO A 42 -2.59 -11.99 -14.00
N THR A 43 -1.65 -12.72 -14.61
CA THR A 43 -0.67 -13.49 -13.84
C THR A 43 0.23 -12.55 -13.01
N PRO A 44 0.73 -12.99 -11.84
CA PRO A 44 1.56 -12.14 -10.99
C PRO A 44 2.80 -11.56 -11.69
N SER A 45 3.41 -12.28 -12.63
CA SER A 45 4.53 -11.75 -13.43
C SER A 45 4.12 -10.56 -14.29
N ARG A 46 2.92 -10.58 -14.88
CA ARG A 46 2.38 -9.44 -15.66
C ARG A 46 2.06 -8.26 -14.76
N VAL A 47 1.54 -8.51 -13.56
CA VAL A 47 1.30 -7.49 -12.53
C VAL A 47 2.63 -6.85 -12.08
N SER A 48 3.69 -7.65 -11.88
CA SER A 48 5.04 -7.15 -11.59
C SER A 48 5.59 -6.20 -12.66
N TYR A 49 5.33 -6.48 -13.94
CA TYR A 49 5.65 -5.53 -15.02
C TYR A 49 4.80 -4.27 -14.96
N LEU A 50 3.48 -4.41 -14.75
CA LEU A 50 2.57 -3.27 -14.66
C LEU A 50 3.01 -2.30 -13.57
N LEU A 51 3.17 -2.79 -12.34
CA LEU A 51 3.48 -1.95 -11.18
C LEU A 51 4.82 -1.23 -11.35
N ARG A 52 5.84 -1.92 -11.87
CA ARG A 52 7.13 -1.28 -12.18
C ARG A 52 7.02 -0.24 -13.30
N SER A 53 6.18 -0.46 -14.32
CA SER A 53 5.96 0.51 -15.39
C SER A 53 5.33 1.83 -14.91
N ILE A 54 4.64 1.80 -13.77
CA ILE A 54 4.04 2.98 -13.13
C ILE A 54 4.77 3.42 -11.86
N ASN A 55 6.03 3.00 -11.66
CA ASN A 55 6.87 3.36 -10.52
C ASN A 55 6.23 3.11 -9.14
N VAL A 56 5.40 2.05 -9.02
CA VAL A 56 4.92 1.58 -7.72
C VAL A 56 6.04 0.78 -7.06
N THR A 57 6.43 1.22 -5.87
CA THR A 57 7.54 0.63 -5.12
C THR A 57 7.08 -0.11 -3.87
N ARG A 58 5.79 -0.08 -3.54
CA ARG A 58 5.25 -0.70 -2.33
C ARG A 58 3.90 -1.38 -2.63
N VAL A 59 3.75 -2.62 -2.19
CA VAL A 59 2.57 -3.44 -2.43
C VAL A 59 2.09 -4.05 -1.12
N LYS A 60 0.79 -3.99 -0.86
CA LYS A 60 0.15 -4.72 0.23
C LYS A 60 -0.68 -5.87 -0.32
N LEU A 61 -0.37 -7.09 0.11
CA LEU A 61 -1.16 -8.30 -0.10
C LEU A 61 -2.01 -8.60 1.12
N TYR A 62 -3.09 -9.35 0.92
CA TYR A 62 -3.99 -9.84 1.97
C TYR A 62 -3.65 -11.26 2.43
N ASP A 63 -2.68 -11.88 1.77
CA ASP A 63 -2.13 -13.19 2.06
C ASP A 63 -0.59 -13.17 1.88
N ALA A 64 0.01 -14.36 1.80
CA ALA A 64 1.40 -14.56 1.45
C ALA A 64 1.52 -15.45 0.18
N ASP A 65 0.83 -15.10 -0.90
CA ASP A 65 0.81 -15.89 -2.14
C ASP A 65 2.23 -16.12 -2.70
N PRO A 66 2.73 -17.37 -2.71
CA PRO A 66 4.07 -17.69 -3.18
C PRO A 66 4.31 -17.34 -4.65
N ASN A 67 3.25 -17.36 -5.48
CA ASN A 67 3.36 -17.01 -6.90
C ASN A 67 3.59 -15.51 -7.08
N VAL A 68 2.95 -14.69 -6.24
CA VAL A 68 3.18 -13.24 -6.23
C VAL A 68 4.57 -12.94 -5.71
N LEU A 69 4.94 -13.46 -4.53
CA LEU A 69 6.26 -13.19 -3.95
C LEU A 69 7.39 -13.63 -4.89
N SER A 70 7.25 -14.76 -5.58
CA SER A 70 8.23 -15.22 -6.58
C SER A 70 8.28 -14.33 -7.84
N ALA A 71 7.13 -13.81 -8.29
CA ALA A 71 7.06 -12.95 -9.47
C ALA A 71 7.71 -11.56 -9.28
N PHE A 72 7.90 -11.16 -8.02
CA PHE A 72 8.58 -9.92 -7.63
C PHE A 72 10.00 -10.15 -7.10
N ALA A 73 10.52 -11.37 -7.19
CA ALA A 73 11.90 -11.68 -6.81
C ALA A 73 12.91 -10.81 -7.58
N ASN A 74 13.89 -10.29 -6.86
CA ASN A 74 14.93 -9.38 -7.34
C ASN A 74 14.38 -8.08 -7.93
N THR A 75 13.21 -7.63 -7.45
CA THR A 75 12.72 -6.27 -7.65
C THR A 75 12.88 -5.47 -6.36
N ASP A 76 12.97 -4.15 -6.47
CA ASP A 76 13.04 -3.26 -5.29
C ASP A 76 11.65 -2.94 -4.68
N VAL A 77 10.61 -3.68 -5.08
CA VAL A 77 9.24 -3.49 -4.56
C VAL A 77 9.15 -4.05 -3.15
N GLU A 78 8.76 -3.20 -2.20
CA GLU A 78 8.50 -3.58 -0.81
C GLU A 78 7.13 -4.23 -0.67
N PHE A 79 7.05 -5.29 0.13
CA PHE A 79 5.82 -6.01 0.43
C PHE A 79 5.40 -5.88 1.88
N VAL A 80 4.13 -5.52 2.07
CA VAL A 80 3.34 -5.88 3.24
C VAL A 80 2.57 -7.14 2.86
N ILE A 81 2.69 -8.22 3.63
CA ILE A 81 1.94 -9.46 3.41
C ILE A 81 0.91 -9.68 4.52
N GLY A 82 -0.19 -10.34 4.17
CA GLY A 82 -1.28 -10.62 5.09
C GLY A 82 -1.20 -12.01 5.70
N LEU A 83 -1.52 -12.10 6.98
CA LEU A 83 -1.89 -13.34 7.64
C LEU A 83 -3.40 -13.28 7.87
N GLY A 84 -4.15 -14.17 7.20
CA GLY A 84 -5.61 -14.18 7.21
C GLY A 84 -6.21 -14.34 8.61
N ASN A 85 -7.42 -13.81 8.80
CA ASN A 85 -8.14 -13.81 10.08
C ASN A 85 -8.30 -15.23 10.66
N GLU A 86 -8.43 -16.24 9.80
CA GLU A 86 -8.55 -17.65 10.15
C GLU A 86 -7.32 -18.24 10.84
N TYR A 87 -6.16 -17.59 10.77
CA TYR A 87 -4.92 -18.05 11.40
C TYR A 87 -4.72 -17.51 12.82
N LEU A 88 -5.51 -16.53 13.27
CA LEU A 88 -5.31 -15.84 14.56
C LEU A 88 -5.13 -16.81 15.73
N GLN A 89 -6.05 -17.75 15.90
CA GLN A 89 -5.97 -18.72 17.00
C GLN A 89 -4.70 -19.58 16.91
N ARG A 90 -4.33 -20.02 15.70
CA ARG A 90 -3.15 -20.87 15.49
C ARG A 90 -1.86 -20.13 15.80
N MET A 91 -1.77 -18.84 15.48
CA MET A 91 -0.58 -18.03 15.73
C MET A 91 -0.31 -17.75 17.22
N THR A 92 -1.25 -18.10 18.11
CA THR A 92 -0.99 -18.09 19.55
C THR A 92 -0.07 -19.24 20.00
N ASP A 93 0.05 -20.30 19.19
CA ASP A 93 0.99 -21.39 19.41
C ASP A 93 2.36 -21.04 18.78
N PRO A 94 3.46 -21.02 19.56
CA PRO A 94 4.79 -20.65 19.06
C PRO A 94 5.31 -21.54 17.93
N GLN A 95 5.01 -22.84 17.94
CA GLN A 95 5.46 -23.77 16.89
C GLN A 95 4.71 -23.51 15.59
N GLN A 96 3.40 -23.25 15.67
CA GLN A 96 2.59 -22.91 14.50
C GLN A 96 3.00 -21.56 13.91
N ALA A 97 3.24 -20.55 14.74
CA ALA A 97 3.73 -19.25 14.29
C ALA A 97 5.09 -19.38 13.58
N GLN A 98 6.03 -20.12 14.17
CA GLN A 98 7.33 -20.36 13.55
C GLN A 98 7.21 -21.13 12.23
N ALA A 99 6.40 -22.20 12.19
CA ALA A 99 6.15 -22.97 10.98
C ALA A 99 5.53 -22.13 9.86
N TRP A 100 4.66 -21.17 10.19
CA TRP A 100 4.06 -20.26 9.22
C TRP A 100 5.13 -19.36 8.58
N ILE A 101 6.02 -18.75 9.38
CA ILE A 101 7.10 -17.89 8.87
C ILE A 101 8.08 -18.68 7.99
N GLN A 102 8.45 -19.88 8.41
CA GLN A 102 9.37 -20.74 7.66
C GLN A 102 8.79 -21.19 6.31
N SER A 103 7.48 -21.34 6.21
CA SER A 103 6.83 -21.79 4.97
C SER A 103 6.40 -20.66 4.03
N HIS A 104 5.99 -19.50 4.57
CA HIS A 104 5.40 -18.42 3.76
C HIS A 104 6.32 -17.21 3.57
N VAL A 105 7.35 -17.03 4.41
CA VAL A 105 8.20 -15.82 4.40
C VAL A 105 9.65 -16.15 4.07
N GLN A 106 10.24 -17.07 4.83
CA GLN A 106 11.67 -17.40 4.72
C GLN A 106 12.11 -17.82 3.31
N PRO A 107 11.32 -18.56 2.49
CA PRO A 107 11.72 -18.92 1.14
C PRO A 107 11.90 -17.73 0.19
N TYR A 108 11.24 -16.60 0.48
CA TYR A 108 11.20 -15.43 -0.40
C TYR A 108 12.01 -14.24 0.10
N HIS A 109 12.25 -14.13 1.42
CA HIS A 109 12.85 -12.97 2.09
C HIS A 109 14.16 -12.45 1.48
N THR A 110 14.99 -13.36 0.94
CA THR A 110 16.30 -12.97 0.37
C THR A 110 16.21 -12.33 -1.02
N GLN A 111 15.10 -12.54 -1.75
CA GLN A 111 14.92 -12.05 -3.12
C GLN A 111 13.76 -11.05 -3.22
N THR A 112 12.77 -11.13 -2.33
CA THR A 112 11.60 -10.26 -2.32
C THR A 112 11.58 -9.48 -1.01
N LYS A 113 11.51 -8.15 -1.10
CA LYS A 113 11.65 -7.24 0.04
C LYS A 113 10.37 -7.21 0.88
N ILE A 114 10.16 -8.24 1.69
CA ILE A 114 9.07 -8.28 2.67
C ILE A 114 9.48 -7.39 3.86
N THR A 115 8.66 -6.39 4.18
CA THR A 115 8.94 -5.41 5.25
C THR A 115 7.93 -5.48 6.39
N CYS A 116 6.75 -6.05 6.14
CA CYS A 116 5.69 -6.11 7.12
C CYS A 116 4.84 -7.37 6.99
N ILE A 117 4.40 -7.90 8.13
CA ILE A 117 3.31 -8.88 8.21
C ILE A 117 2.14 -8.24 8.94
N THR A 118 1.00 -8.09 8.27
CA THR A 118 -0.27 -7.71 8.92
C THR A 118 -0.98 -8.94 9.44
N VAL A 119 -1.19 -9.01 10.76
CA VAL A 119 -1.90 -10.11 11.44
C VAL A 119 -3.38 -9.81 11.49
N GLY A 120 -4.15 -10.41 10.59
CA GLY A 120 -5.56 -10.14 10.38
C GLY A 120 -5.85 -8.75 9.78
N ASN A 121 -7.12 -8.53 9.46
CA ASN A 121 -7.65 -7.28 8.91
C ASN A 121 -9.01 -6.97 9.56
N GLU A 122 -9.13 -5.75 10.11
CA GLU A 122 -10.35 -5.17 10.68
C GLU A 122 -11.06 -6.02 11.77
N ILE A 123 -10.29 -6.70 12.61
CA ILE A 123 -10.82 -7.66 13.60
C ILE A 123 -11.73 -6.98 14.65
N LEU A 124 -11.35 -5.78 15.09
CA LEU A 124 -12.03 -5.09 16.20
C LEU A 124 -13.36 -4.41 15.82
N THR A 125 -13.73 -4.44 14.53
CA THR A 125 -15.06 -4.00 14.07
C THR A 125 -16.03 -5.16 13.83
N GLY A 126 -15.55 -6.40 13.93
CA GLY A 126 -16.39 -7.58 13.92
C GLY A 126 -17.15 -7.79 15.23
N ASN A 127 -17.82 -8.92 15.33
CA ASN A 127 -18.61 -9.37 16.48
C ASN A 127 -18.10 -10.69 17.08
N ASP A 128 -16.95 -11.19 16.61
CA ASP A 128 -16.30 -12.38 17.14
C ASP A 128 -15.31 -12.02 18.25
N THR A 129 -15.77 -12.13 19.50
CA THR A 129 -14.95 -11.87 20.70
C THR A 129 -13.73 -12.80 20.78
N GLN A 130 -13.82 -14.03 20.26
CA GLN A 130 -12.68 -14.95 20.26
C GLN A 130 -11.58 -14.46 19.31
N MET A 131 -11.93 -13.96 18.13
CA MET A 131 -10.96 -13.33 17.22
C MET A 131 -10.33 -12.09 17.84
N MET A 132 -11.11 -11.23 18.51
CA MET A 132 -10.58 -10.05 19.21
C MET A 132 -9.58 -10.45 20.30
N ASN A 133 -9.92 -11.44 21.13
CA ASN A 133 -9.05 -11.95 22.19
C ASN A 133 -7.76 -12.59 21.64
N ASN A 134 -7.81 -13.19 20.45
CA ASN A 134 -6.65 -13.83 19.82
C ASN A 134 -5.73 -12.85 19.08
N LEU A 135 -6.18 -11.63 18.77
CA LEU A 135 -5.42 -10.69 17.94
C LEU A 135 -4.04 -10.35 18.51
N LEU A 136 -3.98 -9.83 19.74
CA LEU A 136 -2.70 -9.45 20.35
C LEU A 136 -1.79 -10.67 20.59
N PRO A 137 -2.27 -11.81 21.14
CA PRO A 137 -1.47 -13.03 21.22
C PRO A 137 -0.91 -13.50 19.88
N ALA A 138 -1.68 -13.42 18.79
CA ALA A 138 -1.23 -13.78 17.44
C ALA A 138 -0.12 -12.83 16.95
N MET A 139 -0.29 -11.50 17.13
CA MET A 139 0.75 -10.52 16.79
C MET A 139 2.06 -10.80 17.53
N GLN A 140 1.97 -11.11 18.82
CA GLN A 140 3.12 -11.48 19.64
C GLN A 140 3.76 -12.81 19.19
N GLY A 141 2.96 -13.81 18.83
CA GLY A 141 3.45 -15.09 18.33
C GLY A 141 4.24 -14.95 17.03
N VAL A 142 3.69 -14.20 16.07
CA VAL A 142 4.35 -13.89 14.80
C VAL A 142 5.65 -13.11 15.03
N TYR A 143 5.63 -12.09 15.88
CA TYR A 143 6.84 -11.31 16.19
C TYR A 143 7.93 -12.17 16.85
N ARG A 144 7.58 -13.02 17.83
CA ARG A 144 8.55 -13.94 18.45
C ARG A 144 9.14 -14.91 17.44
N ALA A 145 8.33 -15.42 16.50
CA ALA A 145 8.83 -16.27 15.43
C ALA A 145 9.85 -15.54 14.54
N LEU A 146 9.58 -14.29 14.17
CA LEU A 146 10.53 -13.46 13.42
C LEU A 146 11.83 -13.24 14.21
N VAL A 147 11.76 -12.95 15.51
CA VAL A 147 12.94 -12.80 16.37
C VAL A 147 13.76 -14.09 16.41
N ASN A 148 13.12 -15.24 16.63
CA ASN A 148 13.78 -16.53 16.69
C ASN A 148 14.50 -16.90 15.39
N LEU A 149 13.95 -16.46 14.25
CA LEU A 149 14.51 -16.70 12.92
C LEU A 149 15.47 -15.60 12.47
N GLY A 150 15.71 -14.57 13.29
CA GLY A 150 16.62 -13.46 12.96
C GLY A 150 16.08 -12.47 11.92
N LEU A 151 14.75 -12.45 11.71
CA LEU A 151 14.08 -11.65 10.68
C LEU A 151 13.42 -10.36 11.23
N SER A 152 13.37 -10.18 12.55
CA SER A 152 12.65 -9.06 13.19
C SER A 152 13.27 -7.68 12.96
N ASN A 153 14.51 -7.61 12.44
CA ASN A 153 15.13 -6.34 12.07
C ASN A 153 14.66 -5.83 10.70
N ASP A 154 14.21 -6.75 9.83
CA ASP A 154 13.80 -6.44 8.46
C ASP A 154 12.27 -6.38 8.35
N ILE A 155 11.57 -7.20 9.14
CA ILE A 155 10.12 -7.39 9.06
C ILE A 155 9.48 -6.99 10.37
N TYR A 156 8.65 -5.95 10.33
CA TYR A 156 7.80 -5.57 11.48
C TYR A 156 6.42 -6.23 11.41
N VAL A 157 5.78 -6.35 12.56
CA VAL A 157 4.42 -6.90 12.68
C VAL A 157 3.44 -5.79 12.98
N ALA A 158 2.30 -5.77 12.29
CA ALA A 158 1.23 -4.82 12.56
C ALA A 158 -0.16 -5.47 12.38
N HIS A 159 -1.21 -4.72 12.66
CA HIS A 159 -2.59 -5.08 12.35
C HIS A 159 -3.26 -3.90 11.64
N ALA A 160 -4.03 -4.17 10.59
CA ALA A 160 -4.80 -3.16 9.86
C ALA A 160 -6.18 -2.98 10.51
N HIS A 161 -6.38 -1.84 11.17
CA HIS A 161 -7.63 -1.51 11.83
C HIS A 161 -8.60 -0.80 10.87
N SER A 162 -9.91 -1.00 11.02
CA SER A 162 -10.91 -0.14 10.39
C SER A 162 -10.99 1.20 11.14
N ALA A 163 -11.25 2.31 10.45
CA ALA A 163 -11.60 3.59 11.11
C ALA A 163 -12.84 3.48 12.03
N GLY A 164 -13.68 2.43 11.89
CA GLY A 164 -14.82 2.15 12.76
C GLY A 164 -14.47 1.80 14.22
N ILE A 165 -13.18 1.69 14.58
CA ILE A 165 -12.75 1.56 15.98
C ILE A 165 -12.76 2.90 16.74
N LEU A 166 -12.88 4.04 16.04
CA LEU A 166 -12.97 5.36 16.66
C LEU A 166 -14.36 5.55 17.26
N GLY A 167 -14.40 6.00 18.52
CA GLY A 167 -15.64 6.39 19.20
C GLY A 167 -15.97 7.86 18.92
N ASN A 168 -14.93 8.71 18.95
CA ASN A 168 -15.03 10.10 18.50
C ASN A 168 -13.95 10.38 17.46
N SER A 169 -14.30 11.13 16.42
CA SER A 169 -13.37 11.53 15.35
C SER A 169 -13.53 12.99 14.93
N PHE A 170 -14.50 13.72 15.50
CA PHE A 170 -14.74 15.12 15.21
C PHE A 170 -14.96 15.93 16.51
N PRO A 171 -14.26 17.06 16.71
CA PRO A 171 -13.15 17.53 15.88
C PRO A 171 -11.93 16.58 15.99
N PRO A 172 -11.01 16.54 15.01
CA PRO A 172 -9.90 15.58 14.99
C PRO A 172 -9.06 15.55 16.27
N SER A 173 -8.81 16.71 16.88
CA SER A 173 -8.08 16.81 18.15
C SER A 173 -8.72 16.05 19.31
N SER A 174 -10.03 15.81 19.26
CA SER A 174 -10.80 15.04 20.24
C SER A 174 -10.94 13.57 19.87
N GLY A 175 -10.16 13.09 18.90
CA GLY A 175 -10.16 11.70 18.48
C GLY A 175 -9.96 10.74 19.65
N SER A 176 -10.80 9.72 19.75
CA SER A 176 -10.73 8.69 20.79
C SER A 176 -11.21 7.36 20.25
N PHE A 177 -10.65 6.27 20.76
CA PHE A 177 -11.14 4.93 20.46
C PHE A 177 -12.46 4.64 21.18
N ARG A 178 -13.25 3.74 20.62
CA ARG A 178 -14.46 3.24 21.28
C ARG A 178 -14.11 2.63 22.64
N GLN A 179 -14.90 2.96 23.65
CA GLN A 179 -14.62 2.56 25.03
C GLN A 179 -14.67 1.03 25.22
N ASP A 180 -15.54 0.33 24.49
CA ASP A 180 -15.65 -1.13 24.55
C ASP A 180 -14.45 -1.86 23.92
N LEU A 181 -13.64 -1.15 23.13
CA LEU A 181 -12.42 -1.69 22.50
C LEU A 181 -11.13 -1.26 23.23
N ALA A 182 -11.24 -0.42 24.26
CA ALA A 182 -10.09 0.26 24.87
C ALA A 182 -9.03 -0.72 25.42
N GLU A 183 -9.46 -1.82 26.04
CA GLU A 183 -8.54 -2.83 26.60
C GLU A 183 -7.73 -3.53 25.49
N TYR A 184 -8.41 -3.96 24.42
CA TYR A 184 -7.78 -4.57 23.25
C TYR A 184 -6.76 -3.63 22.61
N ILE A 185 -7.16 -2.38 22.38
CA ILE A 185 -6.33 -1.38 21.71
C ILE A 185 -5.14 -1.00 22.60
N HIS A 186 -5.32 -0.85 23.91
CA HIS A 186 -4.22 -0.55 24.82
C HIS A 186 -3.10 -1.60 24.73
N GLY A 187 -3.46 -2.90 24.73
CA GLY A 187 -2.49 -3.98 24.58
C GLY A 187 -1.75 -3.95 23.23
N ILE A 188 -2.45 -3.62 22.15
CA ILE A 188 -1.90 -3.47 20.80
C ILE A 188 -0.96 -2.26 20.70
N LEU A 189 -1.33 -1.11 21.27
CA LEU A 189 -0.47 0.07 21.32
C LEU A 189 0.81 -0.17 22.12
N ASN A 190 0.71 -0.87 23.26
CA ASN A 190 1.89 -1.28 24.01
C ASN A 190 2.81 -2.19 23.18
N PHE A 191 2.25 -3.13 22.40
CA PHE A 191 3.02 -3.95 21.47
C PHE A 191 3.74 -3.10 20.41
N HIS A 192 3.04 -2.14 19.80
CA HIS A 192 3.63 -1.23 18.81
C HIS A 192 4.77 -0.39 19.39
N ALA A 193 4.57 0.16 20.60
CA ALA A 193 5.60 0.92 21.30
C ALA A 193 6.86 0.09 21.60
N GLN A 194 6.69 -1.16 22.04
CA GLN A 194 7.81 -2.07 22.35
C GLN A 194 8.56 -2.55 21.09
N THR A 195 7.83 -2.80 20.01
CA THR A 195 8.39 -3.34 18.75
C THR A 195 8.75 -2.26 17.73
N LYS A 196 8.50 -0.98 18.04
CA LYS A 196 8.74 0.17 17.15
C LYS A 196 7.99 0.05 15.82
N SER A 197 6.83 -0.61 15.83
CA SER A 197 5.99 -0.82 14.64
C SER A 197 4.86 0.24 14.55
N PRO A 198 4.39 0.56 13.34
CA PRO A 198 3.32 1.55 13.15
C PRO A 198 1.94 0.97 13.48
N PHE A 199 1.02 1.86 13.86
CA PHE A 199 -0.41 1.59 13.91
C PHE A 199 -1.02 1.79 12.52
N LEU A 200 -1.62 0.74 11.95
CA LEU A 200 -2.19 0.81 10.60
C LEU A 200 -3.70 1.03 10.65
N ILE A 201 -4.19 1.97 9.84
CA ILE A 201 -5.61 2.28 9.72
C ILE A 201 -6.08 2.20 8.27
N ASN A 202 -7.24 1.59 8.05
CA ASN A 202 -8.00 1.65 6.82
C ASN A 202 -8.97 2.83 6.94
N ALA A 203 -8.78 3.87 6.15
CA ALA A 203 -9.50 5.15 6.27
C ALA A 203 -10.12 5.54 4.94
N TYR A 204 -11.45 5.64 4.91
CA TYR A 204 -12.21 5.87 3.68
C TYR A 204 -13.20 7.03 3.87
N PRO A 205 -12.87 8.24 3.39
CA PRO A 205 -13.81 9.36 3.30
C PRO A 205 -15.09 9.03 2.51
N PHE A 206 -15.01 8.07 1.58
CA PHE A 206 -16.15 7.57 0.81
C PHE A 206 -17.32 7.15 1.70
N PHE A 207 -17.08 6.40 2.78
CA PHE A 207 -18.18 5.91 3.62
C PHE A 207 -18.94 7.04 4.32
N ALA A 208 -18.24 8.07 4.81
CA ALA A 208 -18.88 9.22 5.42
C ALA A 208 -19.77 9.98 4.42
N TYR A 209 -19.29 10.17 3.19
CA TYR A 209 -20.09 10.80 2.14
C TYR A 209 -21.27 9.92 1.72
N LYS A 210 -21.05 8.62 1.54
CA LYS A 210 -22.07 7.63 1.19
C LYS A 210 -23.24 7.66 2.18
N ASP A 211 -22.93 7.72 3.48
CA ASP A 211 -23.92 7.65 4.55
C ASP A 211 -24.63 8.98 4.82
N SER A 212 -24.04 10.11 4.44
CA SER A 212 -24.59 11.44 4.72
C SER A 212 -24.22 12.47 3.64
N PRO A 213 -24.64 12.27 2.38
CA PRO A 213 -24.24 13.11 1.24
C PRO A 213 -24.73 14.56 1.35
N ASP A 214 -25.82 14.80 2.09
CA ASP A 214 -26.36 16.15 2.33
C ASP A 214 -25.61 16.92 3.42
N GLN A 215 -24.85 16.23 4.28
CA GLN A 215 -24.14 16.83 5.41
C GLN A 215 -22.63 16.87 5.19
N VAL A 216 -22.08 15.89 4.47
CA VAL A 216 -20.65 15.77 4.17
C VAL A 216 -20.39 16.39 2.80
N PRO A 217 -19.69 17.54 2.70
CA PRO A 217 -19.46 18.18 1.41
C PRO A 217 -18.59 17.32 0.50
N LEU A 218 -19.05 17.09 -0.73
CA LEU A 218 -18.30 16.30 -1.72
C LEU A 218 -16.89 16.86 -1.96
N ASP A 219 -16.76 18.19 -2.01
CA ASP A 219 -15.46 18.84 -2.23
C ASP A 219 -14.45 18.56 -1.10
N TYR A 220 -14.93 18.39 0.14
CA TYR A 220 -14.11 18.07 1.31
C TYR A 220 -13.57 16.64 1.30
N VAL A 221 -14.38 15.69 0.83
CA VAL A 221 -13.97 14.28 0.76
C VAL A 221 -13.18 13.94 -0.51
N LEU A 222 -13.26 14.77 -1.55
CA LEU A 222 -12.51 14.59 -2.81
C LEU A 222 -11.24 15.45 -2.91
N PHE A 223 -10.80 16.12 -1.83
CA PHE A 223 -9.64 17.04 -1.82
C PHE A 223 -9.76 18.22 -2.82
N ARG A 224 -10.99 18.62 -3.18
CA ARG A 224 -11.21 19.79 -4.03
C ARG A 224 -11.11 21.07 -3.20
N PRO A 225 -10.86 22.25 -3.80
CA PRO A 225 -10.89 23.52 -3.08
C PRO A 225 -12.20 23.70 -2.33
N ASN A 226 -12.12 23.91 -1.01
CA ASN A 226 -13.28 24.14 -0.15
C ASN A 226 -12.89 25.01 1.06
N ALA A 227 -13.87 25.41 1.87
CA ALA A 227 -13.63 26.24 3.05
C ALA A 227 -12.79 25.54 4.13
N GLY A 228 -12.76 24.20 4.12
CA GLY A 228 -12.20 23.35 5.16
C GLY A 228 -13.03 23.35 6.43
N THR A 229 -12.56 22.59 7.42
CA THR A 229 -13.07 22.63 8.79
C THR A 229 -11.95 23.09 9.72
N ILE A 230 -12.29 23.93 10.70
CA ILE A 230 -11.35 24.38 11.72
C ILE A 230 -11.62 23.56 12.98
N ASP A 231 -10.59 22.88 13.45
CA ASP A 231 -10.62 22.22 14.74
C ASP A 231 -10.66 23.29 15.85
N PRO A 232 -11.70 23.36 16.69
CA PRO A 232 -11.90 24.46 17.64
C PRO A 232 -10.93 24.42 18.83
N ILE A 233 -10.22 23.31 19.05
CA ILE A 233 -9.29 23.14 20.18
C ILE A 233 -7.88 23.51 19.74
N THR A 234 -7.47 23.02 18.57
CA THR A 234 -6.09 23.19 18.05
C THR A 234 -5.95 24.34 17.05
N ASN A 235 -7.07 24.86 16.55
CA ASN A 235 -7.14 25.84 15.46
C ASN A 235 -6.50 25.35 14.15
N LEU A 236 -6.29 24.04 14.01
CA LEU A 236 -5.80 23.43 12.78
C LEU A 236 -6.92 23.40 11.74
N LYS A 237 -6.59 23.79 10.51
CA LYS A 237 -7.51 23.75 9.38
C LYS A 237 -7.31 22.46 8.59
N TYR A 238 -8.38 21.69 8.45
CA TYR A 238 -8.44 20.52 7.61
C TYR A 238 -9.17 20.89 6.32
N ASP A 239 -8.47 20.86 5.20
CA ASP A 239 -9.06 21.08 3.87
C ASP A 239 -9.61 19.80 3.23
N ASN A 240 -9.40 18.65 3.87
CA ASN A 240 -9.91 17.36 3.42
C ASN A 240 -10.17 16.39 4.58
N MET A 241 -11.09 15.44 4.36
CA MET A 241 -11.50 14.48 5.38
C MET A 241 -10.45 13.43 5.71
N LEU A 242 -9.65 12.96 4.75
CA LEU A 242 -8.67 11.90 5.02
C LEU A 242 -7.65 12.36 6.07
N TYR A 243 -7.17 13.61 5.96
CA TYR A 243 -6.22 14.18 6.93
C TYR A 243 -6.86 14.36 8.30
N ALA A 244 -8.15 14.76 8.34
CA ALA A 244 -8.91 14.82 9.58
C ALA A 244 -9.06 13.43 10.23
N GLN A 245 -9.29 12.38 9.45
CA GLN A 245 -9.37 11.00 9.96
C GLN A 245 -8.02 10.50 10.48
N ILE A 246 -6.92 10.76 9.77
CA ILE A 246 -5.56 10.40 10.22
C ILE A 246 -5.23 11.10 11.54
N ASP A 247 -5.49 12.41 11.64
CA ASP A 247 -5.20 13.17 12.86
C ASP A 247 -6.13 12.81 14.02
N ALA A 248 -7.36 12.39 13.75
CA ALA A 248 -8.23 11.79 14.77
C ALA A 248 -7.63 10.50 15.35
N VAL A 249 -7.01 9.65 14.52
CA VAL A 249 -6.30 8.45 15.00
C VAL A 249 -5.07 8.85 15.80
N HIS A 250 -4.27 9.82 15.33
CA HIS A 250 -3.14 10.34 16.11
C HIS A 250 -3.58 10.85 17.50
N SER A 251 -4.66 11.61 17.57
CA SER A 251 -5.23 12.07 18.83
C SER A 251 -5.70 10.92 19.71
N ALA A 252 -6.35 9.90 19.15
CA ALA A 252 -6.82 8.73 19.89
C ALA A 252 -5.65 7.93 20.50
N VAL A 253 -4.59 7.70 19.70
CA VAL A 253 -3.36 7.02 20.15
C VAL A 253 -2.66 7.84 21.26
N LYS A 254 -2.58 9.16 21.08
CA LYS A 254 -2.02 10.08 22.09
C LYS A 254 -2.84 10.12 23.37
N ALA A 255 -4.16 10.10 23.29
CA ALA A 255 -5.06 10.05 24.44
C ALA A 255 -4.90 8.78 25.26
N MET A 256 -4.47 7.68 24.63
CA MET A 256 -4.10 6.42 25.29
C MET A 256 -2.68 6.42 25.88
N GLY A 257 -1.95 7.54 25.81
CA GLY A 257 -0.63 7.70 26.41
C GLY A 257 0.56 7.43 25.48
N TYR A 258 0.33 7.28 24.17
CA TYR A 258 1.38 6.96 23.20
C TYR A 258 1.59 8.11 22.20
N SER A 259 2.71 8.82 22.29
CA SER A 259 3.04 9.92 21.37
C SER A 259 3.90 9.52 20.17
N ASP A 260 4.64 8.42 20.30
CA ASP A 260 5.74 8.07 19.39
C ASP A 260 5.35 6.96 18.39
N ILE A 261 4.11 6.45 18.48
CA ILE A 261 3.61 5.44 17.53
C ILE A 261 3.21 6.16 16.25
N GLN A 262 3.86 5.80 15.15
CA GLN A 262 3.51 6.28 13.82
C GLN A 262 2.16 5.71 13.40
N VAL A 263 1.31 6.54 12.79
CA VAL A 263 0.07 6.11 12.13
C VAL A 263 0.32 6.05 10.63
N LYS A 264 -0.07 4.95 9.99
CA LYS A 264 -0.01 4.78 8.53
C LYS A 264 -1.35 4.32 7.99
N VAL A 265 -1.69 4.72 6.77
CA VAL A 265 -2.93 4.29 6.12
C VAL A 265 -2.66 3.03 5.32
N SER A 266 -3.18 1.90 5.79
CA SER A 266 -3.02 0.62 5.10
C SER A 266 -4.00 0.40 3.97
N GLU A 267 -5.08 1.19 3.91
CA GLU A 267 -6.05 1.23 2.82
C GLU A 267 -6.79 2.56 2.75
N THR A 268 -6.94 3.08 1.54
CA THR A 268 -7.91 4.13 1.23
C THR A 268 -8.22 4.12 -0.26
N GLY A 269 -9.43 4.49 -0.65
CA GLY A 269 -9.84 4.47 -2.05
C GLY A 269 -11.25 5.01 -2.25
N TRP A 270 -11.69 5.00 -3.49
CA TRP A 270 -13.03 5.43 -3.86
C TRP A 270 -13.57 4.56 -5.00
N PRO A 271 -14.76 3.96 -4.86
CA PRO A 271 -15.29 3.04 -5.86
C PRO A 271 -15.81 3.81 -7.09
N SER A 272 -15.55 3.28 -8.29
CA SER A 272 -16.01 3.86 -9.56
C SER A 272 -17.46 3.51 -9.90
N LYS A 273 -18.09 2.61 -9.16
CA LYS A 273 -19.47 2.18 -9.36
C LYS A 273 -19.98 1.55 -8.08
N GLY A 274 -21.22 1.85 -7.70
CA GLY A 274 -21.88 1.24 -6.54
C GLY A 274 -23.35 0.93 -6.81
N ASP A 275 -24.01 0.40 -5.79
CA ASP A 275 -25.46 0.20 -5.77
C ASP A 275 -26.18 1.57 -5.72
N PRO A 276 -27.50 1.65 -6.01
CA PRO A 276 -28.21 2.93 -6.05
C PRO A 276 -28.15 3.78 -4.77
N ASN A 277 -27.89 3.16 -3.62
CA ASN A 277 -27.73 3.82 -2.32
C ASN A 277 -26.26 4.12 -1.96
N GLU A 278 -25.31 3.82 -2.86
CA GLU A 278 -23.89 4.08 -2.65
C GLU A 278 -23.49 5.43 -3.27
N PHE A 279 -24.06 6.50 -2.72
CA PHE A 279 -23.91 7.85 -3.24
C PHE A 279 -22.43 8.23 -3.42
N GLY A 280 -22.13 8.81 -4.57
CA GLY A 280 -20.78 9.24 -4.93
C GLY A 280 -19.92 8.19 -5.60
N ALA A 281 -20.32 6.91 -5.65
CA ALA A 281 -19.59 5.84 -6.34
C ALA A 281 -19.69 5.97 -7.88
N THR A 282 -18.83 6.80 -8.46
CA THR A 282 -18.79 7.12 -9.90
C THR A 282 -17.35 7.16 -10.40
N PRO A 283 -17.09 6.90 -11.69
CA PRO A 283 -15.74 6.98 -12.24
C PRO A 283 -15.12 8.37 -12.08
N GLU A 284 -15.93 9.43 -12.20
CA GLU A 284 -15.48 10.83 -12.05
C GLU A 284 -14.99 11.13 -10.63
N ASN A 285 -15.75 10.72 -9.62
CA ASN A 285 -15.35 10.93 -8.22
C ASN A 285 -14.15 10.04 -7.85
N ALA A 286 -14.10 8.80 -8.34
CA ALA A 286 -12.96 7.91 -8.12
C ALA A 286 -11.67 8.47 -8.73
N ALA A 287 -11.75 9.00 -9.96
CA ALA A 287 -10.63 9.67 -10.61
C ALA A 287 -10.13 10.87 -9.82
N GLN A 288 -11.04 11.66 -9.26
CA GLN A 288 -10.68 12.83 -8.49
C GLN A 288 -10.12 12.48 -7.12
N TYR A 289 -10.72 11.53 -6.39
CA TYR A 289 -10.22 11.10 -5.10
C TYR A 289 -8.78 10.56 -5.22
N ASN A 290 -8.59 9.52 -6.04
CA ASN A 290 -7.29 8.88 -6.20
C ASN A 290 -6.28 9.81 -6.89
N GLY A 291 -6.70 10.58 -7.90
CA GLY A 291 -5.84 11.54 -8.58
C GLY A 291 -5.40 12.71 -7.71
N ASN A 292 -6.28 13.26 -6.85
CA ASN A 292 -5.90 14.29 -5.88
C ASN A 292 -5.01 13.70 -4.78
N LEU A 293 -5.33 12.53 -4.27
CA LEU A 293 -4.51 11.84 -3.27
C LEU A 293 -3.08 11.64 -3.77
N PHE A 294 -2.92 11.18 -5.01
CA PHE A 294 -1.60 11.04 -5.63
C PHE A 294 -0.84 12.35 -5.73
N ARG A 295 -1.51 13.45 -6.09
CA ARG A 295 -0.86 14.78 -6.08
C ARG A 295 -0.39 15.18 -4.68
N ARG A 296 -1.18 14.90 -3.65
CA ARG A 296 -0.83 15.20 -2.25
C ARG A 296 0.39 14.38 -1.79
N ILE A 297 0.46 13.10 -2.17
CA ILE A 297 1.61 12.22 -1.90
C ILE A 297 2.87 12.73 -2.63
N GLN A 298 2.77 13.07 -3.92
CA GLN A 298 3.89 13.62 -4.70
C GLN A 298 4.45 14.93 -4.15
N GLN A 299 3.60 15.72 -3.49
CA GLN A 299 3.99 16.96 -2.82
C GLN A 299 4.61 16.72 -1.43
N ASN A 300 4.78 15.46 -1.01
CA ASN A 300 5.25 15.06 0.32
C ASN A 300 4.45 15.73 1.45
N GLN A 301 3.14 15.93 1.25
CA GLN A 301 2.31 16.57 2.25
C GLN A 301 2.08 15.64 3.45
N GLY A 302 2.24 16.21 4.64
CA GLY A 302 1.72 15.66 5.89
C GLY A 302 0.34 16.19 6.21
N THR A 303 -0.22 15.73 7.32
CA THR A 303 -1.49 16.22 7.86
C THR A 303 -1.30 17.56 8.61
N PRO A 304 -2.37 18.32 8.91
CA PRO A 304 -2.25 19.54 9.69
C PRO A 304 -1.59 19.35 11.06
N ALA A 305 -1.82 18.24 11.77
CA ALA A 305 -1.17 17.97 13.06
C ALA A 305 0.26 17.44 12.90
N LYS A 306 0.62 16.87 11.74
CA LYS A 306 1.94 16.30 11.43
C LYS A 306 2.48 16.79 10.07
N PRO A 307 2.67 18.11 9.87
CA PRO A 307 2.96 18.67 8.55
C PRO A 307 4.35 18.30 8.00
N SER A 308 5.28 17.90 8.87
CA SER A 308 6.64 17.50 8.51
C SER A 308 6.79 16.00 8.25
N GLU A 309 5.73 15.21 8.46
CA GLU A 309 5.72 13.77 8.24
C GLU A 309 4.83 13.48 7.02
N PRO A 310 5.40 13.14 5.85
CA PRO A 310 4.61 12.80 4.67
C PRO A 310 3.65 11.66 4.97
N ILE A 311 2.44 11.73 4.41
CA ILE A 311 1.47 10.64 4.55
C ILE A 311 2.02 9.34 3.95
N ASP A 312 1.85 8.25 4.70
CA ASP A 312 2.23 6.90 4.28
C ASP A 312 0.96 6.09 4.00
N ILE A 313 0.70 5.80 2.72
CA ILE A 313 -0.60 5.30 2.25
C ILE A 313 -0.45 4.13 1.27
N TYR A 314 -1.32 3.14 1.43
CA TYR A 314 -1.66 2.15 0.40
C TYR A 314 -3.04 2.46 -0.20
N VAL A 315 -3.10 2.62 -1.53
CA VAL A 315 -4.34 2.86 -2.26
C VAL A 315 -5.05 1.54 -2.58
N PHE A 316 -6.32 1.48 -2.19
CA PHE A 316 -7.23 0.38 -2.42
C PHE A 316 -8.07 0.65 -3.68
N ALA A 317 -7.93 -0.12 -4.77
CA ALA A 317 -6.97 -1.22 -4.98
C ALA A 317 -6.46 -1.23 -6.43
N LEU A 318 -5.51 -2.11 -6.73
CA LEU A 318 -4.93 -2.21 -8.07
C LEU A 318 -5.97 -2.56 -9.14
N PHE A 319 -6.81 -3.57 -8.88
CA PHE A 319 -7.78 -4.09 -9.85
C PHE A 319 -9.20 -4.08 -9.29
N ASN A 320 -10.18 -4.06 -10.20
CA ASN A 320 -11.55 -4.45 -9.89
C ASN A 320 -11.60 -5.95 -9.57
N GLU A 321 -12.13 -6.30 -8.39
CA GLU A 321 -12.13 -7.66 -7.87
C GLU A 321 -13.55 -8.27 -7.97
N ASN A 322 -13.81 -8.99 -9.06
CA ASN A 322 -15.17 -9.40 -9.44
C ASN A 322 -15.84 -10.44 -8.52
N LEU A 323 -15.10 -11.08 -7.61
CA LEU A 323 -15.64 -12.05 -6.65
C LEU A 323 -15.83 -11.46 -5.24
N LYS A 324 -15.52 -10.17 -5.01
CA LYS A 324 -15.74 -9.57 -3.69
C LYS A 324 -17.23 -9.61 -3.32
N PRO A 325 -17.59 -10.13 -2.13
CA PRO A 325 -18.95 -10.14 -1.64
C PRO A 325 -19.41 -8.73 -1.26
N GLY A 326 -20.70 -8.57 -0.93
CA GLY A 326 -21.25 -7.29 -0.48
C GLY A 326 -21.72 -6.39 -1.62
N PRO A 327 -21.82 -5.06 -1.37
CA PRO A 327 -22.42 -4.13 -2.30
C PRO A 327 -21.61 -3.97 -3.60
N ALA A 328 -22.19 -3.35 -4.63
CA ALA A 328 -21.52 -3.20 -5.92
C ALA A 328 -20.20 -2.43 -5.84
N SER A 329 -20.05 -1.48 -4.92
CA SER A 329 -18.78 -0.77 -4.70
C SER A 329 -17.58 -1.70 -4.48
N GLU A 330 -17.75 -2.78 -3.73
CA GLU A 330 -16.68 -3.71 -3.39
C GLU A 330 -15.98 -4.31 -4.62
N ARG A 331 -16.69 -4.44 -5.74
CA ARG A 331 -16.16 -4.98 -7.00
C ARG A 331 -15.57 -3.90 -7.92
N ASN A 332 -15.57 -2.64 -7.50
CA ASN A 332 -15.31 -1.47 -8.35
C ASN A 332 -14.34 -0.44 -7.71
N TYR A 333 -13.44 -0.85 -6.82
CA TYR A 333 -12.38 0.01 -6.25
C TYR A 333 -11.10 0.10 -7.10
N GLY A 334 -10.98 -0.70 -8.16
CA GLY A 334 -9.78 -0.84 -8.95
C GLY A 334 -9.36 0.45 -9.65
N LEU A 335 -8.05 0.72 -9.66
CA LEU A 335 -7.45 1.68 -10.58
C LEU A 335 -7.46 1.15 -12.02
N TYR A 336 -7.35 -0.17 -12.18
CA TYR A 336 -7.34 -0.87 -13.47
C TYR A 336 -8.43 -1.92 -13.56
N TYR A 337 -8.93 -2.14 -14.77
CA TYR A 337 -9.61 -3.38 -15.11
C TYR A 337 -8.59 -4.54 -15.17
N PRO A 338 -9.05 -5.79 -15.04
CA PRO A 338 -8.16 -6.96 -15.10
C PRO A 338 -7.41 -7.13 -16.43
N ASP A 339 -7.83 -6.46 -17.51
CA ASP A 339 -7.10 -6.45 -18.79
C ASP A 339 -5.92 -5.45 -18.82
N GLY A 340 -5.79 -4.61 -17.79
CA GLY A 340 -4.78 -3.56 -17.69
C GLY A 340 -5.18 -2.19 -18.20
N THR A 341 -6.41 -2.03 -18.66
CA THR A 341 -6.93 -0.71 -19.02
C THR A 341 -7.27 0.07 -17.73
N PRO A 342 -6.92 1.37 -17.64
CA PRO A 342 -7.34 2.18 -16.50
C PRO A 342 -8.87 2.27 -16.44
N VAL A 343 -9.47 2.12 -15.25
CA VAL A 343 -10.92 2.31 -15.05
C VAL A 343 -11.30 3.78 -15.27
N TYR A 344 -10.39 4.67 -14.90
CA TYR A 344 -10.49 6.11 -15.06
C TYR A 344 -9.09 6.72 -15.14
N ASN A 345 -8.97 7.92 -15.72
CA ASN A 345 -7.67 8.55 -15.94
C ASN A 345 -7.21 9.37 -14.71
N ILE A 346 -6.12 8.93 -14.08
CA ILE A 346 -5.43 9.64 -12.99
C ILE A 346 -4.01 10.06 -13.35
N GLY A 347 -3.67 10.04 -14.65
CA GLY A 347 -2.34 10.38 -15.15
C GLY A 347 -1.30 9.26 -15.01
N LEU A 348 -1.69 8.08 -14.52
CA LEU A 348 -0.85 6.88 -14.57
C LEU A 348 -1.00 6.22 -15.95
N GLN A 349 0.10 6.11 -16.70
CA GLN A 349 0.17 5.34 -17.93
C GLN A 349 0.94 4.05 -17.66
N GLY A 350 0.24 2.99 -17.27
CA GLY A 350 0.82 1.67 -17.10
C GLY A 350 0.89 0.87 -18.39
N PHE A 351 1.92 0.05 -18.52
CA PHE A 351 2.07 -0.90 -19.61
C PHE A 351 1.87 -2.33 -19.10
N LEU A 352 0.85 -3.01 -19.61
CA LEU A 352 0.64 -4.43 -19.38
C LEU A 352 1.10 -5.21 -20.63
N PRO A 353 2.20 -5.99 -20.55
CA PRO A 353 2.71 -6.73 -21.70
C PRO A 353 1.64 -7.64 -22.30
N ARG A 354 1.57 -7.70 -23.64
CA ARG A 354 0.72 -8.66 -24.37
C ARG A 354 1.23 -10.08 -24.11
N MET A 355 0.31 -11.05 -24.13
CA MET A 355 0.69 -12.45 -24.11
C MET A 355 1.22 -12.86 -25.48
N ASP A 356 2.54 -12.90 -25.63
CA ASP A 356 3.14 -13.58 -26.76
C ASP A 356 3.09 -15.08 -26.49
N TYR A 357 2.09 -15.76 -27.06
CA TYR A 357 2.13 -17.22 -27.19
C TYR A 357 3.19 -17.60 -28.22
N SER A 358 4.46 -17.50 -27.84
CA SER A 358 5.55 -17.95 -28.70
C SER A 358 5.76 -19.46 -28.52
N ALA A 359 5.04 -20.26 -29.29
CA ALA A 359 5.47 -21.60 -29.67
C ALA A 359 6.62 -21.49 -30.69
N ALA A 360 7.76 -20.96 -30.27
CA ALA A 360 8.98 -20.95 -31.06
C ALA A 360 10.18 -20.93 -30.12
N LYS A 361 11.09 -21.90 -30.30
CA LYS A 361 12.38 -21.94 -29.65
C LYS A 361 13.08 -20.59 -29.84
N LYS A 362 13.42 -19.92 -28.74
CA LYS A 362 14.26 -18.72 -28.76
C LYS A 362 15.64 -19.08 -29.29
N ASN A 363 15.92 -18.76 -30.55
CA ASN A 363 17.29 -18.40 -30.95
C ASN A 363 17.52 -16.96 -30.50
N ALA A 364 17.87 -16.80 -29.23
CA ALA A 364 18.33 -15.52 -28.70
C ALA A 364 19.76 -15.30 -29.19
N LEU A 365 19.92 -14.64 -30.34
CA LEU A 365 21.16 -13.93 -30.62
C LEU A 365 21.22 -12.74 -29.67
N SER A 366 22.05 -12.87 -28.64
CA SER A 366 22.29 -11.81 -27.66
C SER A 366 22.76 -10.54 -28.37
N ILE A 367 22.15 -9.40 -28.06
CA ILE A 367 22.58 -8.06 -28.50
C ILE A 367 24.05 -7.83 -28.12
N SER A 368 24.54 -8.48 -27.06
CA SER A 368 25.96 -8.49 -26.67
C SER A 368 26.87 -9.09 -27.75
N ALA A 369 26.41 -10.10 -28.51
CA ALA A 369 27.17 -10.70 -29.59
C ALA A 369 27.26 -9.77 -30.81
N PHE A 370 26.22 -8.96 -31.06
CA PHE A 370 26.22 -7.97 -32.14
C PHE A 370 27.13 -6.78 -31.81
N LEU A 371 27.16 -6.34 -30.54
CA LEU A 371 28.08 -5.31 -30.05
C LEU A 371 29.54 -5.78 -30.02
N LEU A 372 29.81 -7.06 -29.71
CA LEU A 372 31.15 -7.64 -29.79
C LEU A 372 31.67 -7.70 -31.24
N LEU A 373 30.81 -8.03 -32.21
CA LEU A 373 31.17 -8.02 -33.63
C LEU A 373 31.55 -6.62 -34.11
N ILE A 374 30.82 -5.58 -33.70
CA ILE A 374 31.15 -4.19 -34.05
C ILE A 374 32.46 -3.73 -33.42
N LEU A 375 32.78 -4.17 -32.19
CA LEU A 375 34.06 -3.88 -31.54
C LEU A 375 35.25 -4.58 -32.21
N VAL A 376 35.08 -5.79 -32.75
CA VAL A 376 36.15 -6.50 -33.47
C VAL A 376 36.48 -5.79 -34.79
N PHE A 377 35.50 -5.20 -35.48
CA PHE A 377 35.73 -4.41 -36.70
C PHE A 377 36.35 -3.03 -36.43
N LEU A 378 36.19 -2.47 -35.23
CA LEU A 378 36.76 -1.17 -34.85
C LEU A 378 38.20 -1.24 -34.33
N ILE A 379 38.75 -2.44 -34.13
CA ILE A 379 40.12 -2.68 -33.63
C ILE A 379 41.10 -3.02 -34.76
N GLN A 380 40.62 -3.20 -36.01
CA GLN A 380 41.45 -3.61 -37.15
C GLN A 380 41.90 -2.51 -38.12
N ASP A 381 41.70 -1.22 -37.83
CA ASP A 381 42.30 -0.12 -38.61
C ASP A 381 43.03 0.90 -37.72
#